data_AF-A0A957IBP0-F1
#
_entry.id   AF-A0A957IBP0-F1
#
_cell.length_a   1.000
_cell.length_b   1.000
_cell.length_c   1.000
_cell.angle_alpha   90.00
_cell.angle_beta   90.00
_cell.angle_gamma   90.00
#
_symmetry.space_group_name_H-M   'P 1'
#
loop_
_entity.id
_entity.type
_entity.pdbx_description
1 polymer ?
#
loop_
_entity_poly.entity_id
_entity_poly.type
_entity_poly.pdbx_seq_one_letter_code
_entity_poly.pdbx_strand_id
1 'polypeptide(L)'
;TCQTEKEFEVTYQGVQVGRYYVDVWIEEGKLLLELKVTPEILPIHRAQAISYLKVTDADLASVVNFGGVRVEEERLPNRLRGKTAVFPQQTPQSNPAIPYPKLTTQLIQSCIESITLWVPAFSTTSIVVPP
;
A
#
# COMPACT_ATOMS: atom_id res chain seq x y z
N THR A 1 4.32 -25.97 0.67
CA THR A 1 3.70 -25.95 -0.68
C THR A 1 4.20 -24.74 -1.46
N CYS A 2 4.31 -24.83 -2.79
CA CYS A 2 4.71 -23.72 -3.66
C CYS A 2 3.60 -23.49 -4.70
N GLN A 3 3.14 -22.24 -4.83
CA GLN A 3 2.04 -21.84 -5.72
C GLN A 3 2.48 -20.63 -6.54
N THR A 4 2.26 -20.66 -7.85
CA THR A 4 2.54 -19.51 -8.74
C THR A 4 1.27 -18.73 -9.01
N GLU A 5 1.39 -17.42 -9.28
CA GLU A 5 0.29 -16.53 -9.64
C GLU A 5 -0.91 -16.62 -8.67
N LYS A 6 -0.62 -16.72 -7.37
CA LYS A 6 -1.68 -16.87 -6.37
C LYS A 6 -2.48 -15.58 -6.27
N GLU A 7 -3.80 -15.70 -6.40
CA GLU A 7 -4.75 -14.61 -6.27
C GLU A 7 -5.01 -14.28 -4.79
N PHE A 8 -5.04 -12.99 -4.49
CA PHE A 8 -5.46 -12.44 -3.21
C PHE A 8 -6.46 -11.31 -3.41
N GLU A 9 -7.51 -11.31 -2.61
CA GLU A 9 -8.48 -10.23 -2.59
C GLU A 9 -7.95 -9.03 -1.81
N VAL A 10 -8.09 -7.85 -2.41
CA VAL A 10 -7.64 -6.61 -1.81
C VAL A 10 -8.83 -5.93 -1.20
N THR A 11 -8.80 -5.76 0.12
CA THR A 11 -9.82 -5.02 0.84
C THR A 11 -9.24 -3.71 1.35
N TYR A 12 -9.94 -2.61 1.09
CA TYR A 12 -9.64 -1.30 1.65
C TYR A 12 -10.81 -0.87 2.54
N GLN A 13 -10.53 -0.77 3.84
CA GLN A 13 -11.53 -0.52 4.89
C GLN A 13 -12.80 -1.38 4.74
N GLY A 14 -12.61 -2.68 4.48
CA GLY A 14 -13.71 -3.64 4.36
C GLY A 14 -14.39 -3.68 2.99
N VAL A 15 -14.04 -2.80 2.05
CA VAL A 15 -14.56 -2.84 0.67
C VAL A 15 -13.54 -3.55 -0.23
N GLN A 16 -14.00 -4.54 -1.01
CA GLN A 16 -13.15 -5.19 -2.02
C GLN A 16 -12.84 -4.19 -3.14
N VAL A 17 -11.57 -3.80 -3.27
CA VAL A 17 -11.11 -2.81 -4.25
C VAL A 17 -10.39 -3.45 -5.44
N GLY A 18 -10.11 -4.75 -5.39
CA GLY A 18 -9.49 -5.46 -6.50
C GLY A 18 -8.92 -6.82 -6.12
N ARG A 19 -8.10 -7.35 -7.03
CA ARG A 19 -7.39 -8.62 -6.92
C ARG A 19 -5.91 -8.39 -7.21
N TYR A 20 -5.05 -8.97 -6.41
CA TYR A 20 -3.61 -9.02 -6.66
C TYR A 20 -3.17 -10.44 -6.96
N TYR A 21 -2.20 -10.56 -7.86
CA TYR A 21 -1.57 -11.82 -8.21
C TYR A 21 -0.11 -11.75 -7.78
N VAL A 22 0.30 -12.73 -7.00
CA VAL A 22 1.66 -12.88 -6.50
C VAL A 22 2.40 -13.87 -7.38
N ASP A 23 3.59 -13.51 -7.86
CA ASP A 23 4.36 -14.36 -8.78
C ASP A 23 4.62 -15.76 -8.19
N VAL A 24 5.16 -15.81 -6.96
CA VAL A 24 5.36 -17.08 -6.23
C VAL A 24 5.00 -16.95 -4.76
N TRP A 25 4.17 -17.86 -4.28
CA TRP A 25 3.71 -18.00 -2.91
C TRP A 25 4.21 -19.31 -2.30
N ILE A 26 4.97 -19.22 -1.21
CA ILE A 26 5.70 -20.35 -0.62
C ILE A 26 5.26 -20.60 0.81
N GLU A 27 5.07 -21.89 1.13
CA GLU A 27 4.77 -22.41 2.45
C GLU A 27 3.69 -21.62 3.19
N GLU A 28 2.55 -21.39 2.51
CA GLU A 28 1.39 -20.72 3.10
C GLU A 28 1.69 -19.32 3.67
N GLY A 29 2.69 -18.63 3.13
CA GLY A 29 2.98 -17.24 3.46
C GLY A 29 4.28 -17.02 4.24
N LYS A 30 5.11 -18.05 4.39
CA LYS A 30 6.48 -17.85 4.92
C LYS A 30 7.33 -17.00 3.98
N LEU A 31 7.11 -17.12 2.67
CA LEU A 31 7.81 -16.32 1.67
C LEU A 31 6.91 -16.02 0.47
N LEU A 32 6.89 -14.75 0.11
CA LEU A 32 6.37 -14.23 -1.14
C LEU A 32 7.55 -13.81 -2.03
N LEU A 33 7.53 -14.20 -3.30
CA LEU A 33 8.52 -13.78 -4.28
C LEU A 33 7.88 -12.82 -5.29
N GLU A 34 8.54 -11.71 -5.55
CA GLU A 34 8.20 -10.75 -6.61
C GLU A 34 9.36 -10.69 -7.59
N LEU A 35 9.11 -11.00 -8.87
CA LEU A 35 10.12 -11.09 -9.90
C LEU A 35 10.10 -9.85 -10.79
N LYS A 36 11.29 -9.27 -11.03
CA LYS A 36 11.45 -8.11 -11.91
C LYS A 36 12.52 -8.35 -12.97
N VAL A 37 12.36 -7.68 -14.10
CA VAL A 37 13.35 -7.63 -15.19
C VAL A 37 13.58 -6.17 -15.53
N THR A 38 14.29 -5.47 -14.66
CA THR A 38 14.61 -4.04 -14.76
C THR A 38 16.11 -3.81 -14.60
N PRO A 39 16.66 -2.66 -15.01
CA PRO A 39 18.08 -2.37 -14.83
C PRO A 39 18.54 -2.45 -13.36
N GLU A 40 17.66 -2.08 -12.43
CA GLU A 40 17.87 -2.11 -10.98
C GLU A 40 16.54 -2.27 -10.23
N ILE A 41 16.59 -2.60 -8.93
CA ILE A 41 15.42 -2.56 -8.04
C ILE A 41 15.07 -1.12 -7.65
N LEU A 42 13.90 -0.63 -8.12
CA LEU A 42 13.39 0.70 -7.82
C LEU A 42 12.51 0.74 -6.55
N PRO A 43 12.36 1.92 -5.89
CA PRO A 43 11.48 2.07 -4.73
C PRO A 43 10.03 1.65 -4.96
N ILE A 44 9.53 1.78 -6.19
CA ILE A 44 8.17 1.34 -6.55
C ILE A 44 8.01 -0.18 -6.45
N HIS A 45 9.05 -0.97 -6.73
CA HIS A 45 9.02 -2.43 -6.58
C HIS A 45 8.92 -2.82 -5.11
N ARG A 46 9.65 -2.12 -4.23
CA ARG A 46 9.55 -2.28 -2.77
C ARG A 46 8.16 -1.94 -2.28
N ALA A 47 7.59 -0.82 -2.74
CA ALA A 47 6.25 -0.38 -2.37
C ALA A 47 5.18 -1.42 -2.76
N GLN A 48 5.33 -2.04 -3.93
CA GLN A 48 4.46 -3.13 -4.38
C GLN A 48 4.58 -4.35 -3.45
N ALA A 49 5.78 -4.84 -3.18
CA ALA A 49 6.01 -5.97 -2.28
C ALA A 49 5.50 -5.70 -0.85
N ILE A 50 5.67 -4.47 -0.33
CA ILE A 50 5.10 -4.03 0.95
C ILE A 50 3.57 -4.08 0.94
N SER A 51 2.95 -3.70 -0.17
CA SER A 51 1.50 -3.75 -0.31
C SER A 51 1.01 -5.20 -0.26
N TYR A 52 1.74 -6.12 -0.88
CA TYR A 52 1.43 -7.55 -0.83
C TYR A 52 1.63 -8.13 0.58
N LEU A 53 2.68 -7.74 1.30
CA LEU A 53 2.86 -8.13 2.71
C LEU A 53 1.66 -7.72 3.57
N LYS A 54 1.08 -6.54 3.33
CA LYS A 54 -0.11 -6.07 4.07
C LYS A 54 -1.36 -6.86 3.75
N VAL A 55 -1.58 -7.19 2.48
CA VAL A 55 -2.80 -7.90 2.03
C VAL A 55 -2.75 -9.38 2.40
N THR A 56 -1.60 -10.00 2.25
CA THR A 56 -1.43 -11.46 2.39
C THR A 56 -1.03 -11.90 3.80
N ASP A 57 -0.61 -10.95 4.65
CA ASP A 57 0.00 -11.18 5.96
C ASP A 57 1.18 -12.18 5.92
N ALA A 58 1.92 -12.26 4.81
CA ALA A 58 3.11 -13.08 4.69
C ALA A 58 4.24 -12.64 5.65
N ASP A 59 5.12 -13.55 6.04
CA ASP A 59 6.22 -13.27 6.98
C ASP A 59 7.37 -12.48 6.30
N LEU A 60 7.61 -12.75 5.02
CA LEU A 60 8.72 -12.20 4.24
C LEU A 60 8.31 -12.03 2.78
N ALA A 61 8.68 -10.90 2.17
CA ALA A 61 8.69 -10.74 0.73
C ALA A 61 10.14 -10.63 0.24
N SER A 62 10.45 -11.25 -0.89
CA SER A 62 11.73 -11.09 -1.58
C SER A 62 11.49 -10.58 -2.99
N VAL A 63 12.10 -9.43 -3.31
CA VAL A 63 12.08 -8.85 -4.65
C VAL A 63 13.36 -9.30 -5.35
N VAL A 64 13.22 -10.09 -6.40
CA VAL A 64 14.35 -10.62 -7.17
C VAL A 64 14.34 -10.01 -8.55
N ASN A 65 15.41 -9.33 -8.91
CA ASN A 65 15.58 -8.71 -10.22
C ASN A 65 16.61 -9.46 -11.07
N PHE A 66 16.20 -9.84 -12.28
CA PHE A 66 17.02 -10.53 -13.27
C PHE A 66 17.41 -9.65 -14.47
N GLY A 67 16.98 -8.39 -14.50
CA GLY A 67 17.23 -7.48 -15.63
C GLY A 67 18.57 -6.75 -15.59
N GLY A 68 19.28 -6.80 -14.47
CA GLY A 68 20.61 -6.19 -14.31
C GLY A 68 21.75 -7.07 -14.82
N VAL A 69 22.98 -6.57 -14.69
CA VAL A 69 24.22 -7.34 -15.03
C VAL A 69 24.38 -8.58 -14.13
N ARG A 70 23.79 -8.53 -12.93
CA ARG A 70 23.77 -9.61 -11.95
C ARG A 70 22.36 -9.70 -11.35
N VAL A 71 22.06 -10.86 -10.76
CA VAL A 71 20.83 -11.03 -9.98
C VAL A 71 20.91 -10.15 -8.73
N GLU A 72 19.91 -9.31 -8.54
CA GLU A 72 19.73 -8.51 -7.34
C GLU A 72 18.57 -9.09 -6.53
N GLU A 73 18.75 -9.20 -5.21
CA GLU A 73 17.72 -9.65 -4.30
C GLU A 73 17.58 -8.66 -3.14
N GLU A 74 16.35 -8.27 -2.85
CA GLU A 74 16.02 -7.48 -1.66
C GLU A 74 14.94 -8.15 -0.82
N ARG A 75 15.26 -8.35 0.46
CA ARG A 75 14.38 -9.03 1.43
C ARG A 75 13.70 -8.05 2.36
N LEU A 76 12.38 -8.14 2.41
CA LEU A 76 11.49 -7.25 3.15
C LEU A 76 10.71 -8.07 4.21
N PRO A 77 11.22 -8.21 5.44
CA PRO A 77 10.50 -8.90 6.50
C PRO A 77 9.25 -8.09 6.89
N ASN A 78 8.15 -8.78 7.19
CA ASN A 78 6.89 -8.13 7.51
C ASN A 78 6.89 -7.53 8.92
N ARG A 79 7.36 -6.28 9.01
CA ARG A 79 7.29 -5.45 10.22
C ARG A 79 5.97 -4.69 10.37
N LEU A 80 4.99 -4.99 9.52
CA LEU A 80 3.70 -4.31 9.43
C LEU A 80 2.56 -5.12 10.04
N ARG A 81 2.77 -6.40 10.35
CA ARG A 81 1.78 -7.24 11.02
C ARG A 81 1.28 -6.56 12.29
N GLY A 82 -0.04 -6.45 12.41
CA GLY A 82 -0.73 -5.80 13.53
C GLY A 82 -0.66 -4.26 13.54
N LYS A 83 -0.05 -3.62 12.53
CA LYS A 83 -0.01 -2.15 12.43
C LYS A 83 -1.11 -1.65 11.52
N THR A 84 -2.05 -0.89 12.08
CA THR A 84 -3.03 -0.14 11.31
C THR A 84 -2.42 1.20 10.92
N ALA A 85 -2.40 1.51 9.63
CA ALA A 85 -1.99 2.84 9.16
C ALA A 85 -3.09 3.84 9.55
N VAL A 86 -2.80 4.70 10.53
CA VAL A 86 -3.62 5.87 10.81
C VAL A 86 -3.19 6.95 9.83
N PHE A 87 -4.02 7.23 8.84
CA PHE A 87 -3.82 8.39 7.97
C PHE A 87 -4.48 9.59 8.65
N PRO A 88 -3.71 10.55 9.19
CA PRO A 88 -4.32 11.78 9.68
C PRO A 88 -5.00 12.47 8.50
N GLN A 89 -6.32 12.61 8.55
CA GLN A 89 -7.02 13.50 7.64
C GLN A 89 -6.60 14.93 7.97
N GLN A 90 -5.68 15.47 7.18
CA GLN A 90 -5.40 16.90 7.20
C GLN A 90 -6.49 17.60 6.39
N THR A 91 -7.29 18.44 7.03
CA THR A 91 -8.19 19.34 6.31
C THR A 91 -7.32 20.23 5.40
N PRO A 92 -7.59 20.32 4.09
CA PRO A 92 -6.76 21.12 3.20
C PRO A 92 -6.81 22.60 3.63
N GLN A 93 -5.73 23.10 4.25
CA GLN A 93 -5.63 24.51 4.58
C GLN A 93 -5.44 25.31 3.30
N SER A 94 -6.27 26.33 3.08
CA SER A 94 -6.19 27.17 1.89
C SER A 94 -4.85 27.91 1.85
N ASN A 95 -3.95 27.50 0.94
CA ASN A 95 -2.68 28.17 0.72
C ASN A 95 -2.87 29.28 -0.34
N PRO A 96 -2.70 30.58 0.00
CA PRO A 96 -2.92 31.68 -0.92
C PRO A 96 -1.92 31.73 -2.09
N ALA A 97 -0.81 30.99 -2.04
CA ALA A 97 0.14 30.87 -3.14
C ALA A 97 -0.35 29.97 -4.28
N ILE A 98 -1.42 29.19 -4.07
CA ILE A 98 -1.99 28.29 -5.07
C ILE A 98 -3.03 29.05 -5.92
N PRO A 99 -3.03 28.90 -7.26
CA PRO A 99 -4.07 29.47 -8.10
C PRO A 99 -5.46 28.95 -7.70
N TYR A 100 -6.43 29.85 -7.52
CA TYR A 100 -7.81 29.54 -7.14
C TYR A 100 -7.93 28.71 -5.86
N PRO A 101 -7.40 29.20 -4.72
CA PRO A 101 -7.25 28.41 -3.50
C PRO A 101 -8.59 27.87 -2.98
N LYS A 102 -9.68 28.60 -3.18
CA LYS A 102 -11.04 28.15 -2.81
C LYS A 102 -11.51 26.95 -3.65
N LEU A 103 -11.29 26.99 -4.97
CA LEU A 103 -11.67 25.90 -5.88
C LEU A 103 -10.81 24.67 -5.63
N THR A 104 -9.50 24.85 -5.41
CA THR A 104 -8.59 23.75 -5.08
C THR A 104 -8.97 23.07 -3.77
N THR A 105 -9.25 23.83 -2.72
CA THR A 105 -9.75 23.28 -1.45
C THR A 105 -11.08 22.55 -1.64
N GLN A 106 -12.01 23.10 -2.42
CA GLN A 106 -13.30 22.45 -2.72
C GLN A 106 -13.13 21.12 -3.47
N LEU A 107 -12.30 21.09 -4.52
CA LEU A 107 -12.05 19.86 -5.28
C LEU A 107 -11.39 18.78 -4.42
N ILE A 108 -10.36 19.14 -3.63
CA ILE A 108 -9.71 18.20 -2.72
C ILE A 108 -10.71 17.69 -1.68
N GLN A 109 -11.54 18.58 -1.12
CA GLN A 109 -12.57 18.23 -0.16
C GLN A 109 -13.61 17.27 -0.77
N SER A 110 -14.09 17.56 -1.98
CA SER A 110 -15.03 16.67 -2.69
C SER A 110 -14.42 15.31 -3.04
N CYS A 111 -13.12 15.25 -3.36
CA CYS A 111 -12.42 13.99 -3.54
C CYS A 111 -12.35 13.20 -2.23
N ILE A 112 -12.00 13.85 -1.11
CA ILE A 112 -11.96 13.23 0.22
C ILE A 112 -13.34 12.73 0.63
N GLU A 113 -14.40 13.52 0.40
CA GLU A 113 -15.79 13.15 0.72
C GLU A 113 -16.29 12.00 -0.16
N SER A 114 -15.96 12.00 -1.45
CA SER A 114 -16.28 10.89 -2.35
C SER A 114 -15.57 9.60 -1.94
N ILE A 115 -14.31 9.69 -1.51
CA ILE A 115 -13.54 8.58 -0.96
C ILE A 115 -14.15 8.12 0.38
N THR A 116 -14.61 9.05 1.23
CA THR A 116 -15.24 8.74 2.53
C THR A 116 -16.61 8.08 2.36
N LEU A 117 -17.39 8.48 1.36
CA LEU A 117 -18.70 7.88 1.03
C LEU A 117 -18.58 6.45 0.48
N TRP A 118 -17.48 6.13 -0.20
CA TRP A 118 -17.19 4.78 -0.69
C TRP A 118 -16.46 3.90 0.33
N VAL A 119 -16.08 4.45 1.48
CA VAL A 119 -15.20 3.79 2.43
C VAL A 119 -15.62 4.13 3.90
N PRO A 120 -16.50 3.32 4.53
CA PRO A 120 -17.31 3.77 5.68
C PRO A 120 -16.62 3.80 7.06
N ALA A 121 -15.33 3.49 7.18
CA ALA A 121 -14.68 3.30 8.49
C ALA A 121 -14.00 4.55 9.07
N PHE A 122 -14.38 5.75 8.63
CA PHE A 122 -13.97 7.00 9.28
C PHE A 122 -14.85 7.26 10.52
N SER A 123 -14.63 6.49 11.60
CA SER A 123 -15.17 6.88 12.90
C SER A 123 -14.22 7.88 13.55
N THR A 124 -14.81 9.03 13.88
CA THR A 124 -14.22 10.08 14.69
C THR A 124 -13.75 9.50 16.02
N THR A 125 -12.44 9.30 16.19
CA THR A 125 -11.85 9.25 17.53
C THR A 125 -10.70 10.23 17.55
N SER A 126 -11.02 11.45 17.95
CA SER A 126 -10.09 12.51 18.29
C SER A 126 -9.09 11.99 19.32
N ILE A 127 -7.80 12.03 19.01
CA ILE A 127 -6.77 12.05 20.04
C ILE A 127 -6.31 13.50 20.15
N VAL A 128 -6.70 14.12 21.26
CA VAL A 128 -6.13 15.38 21.75
C VAL A 128 -4.66 15.11 22.06
N VAL A 129 -3.76 15.81 21.36
CA VAL A 129 -2.34 15.85 21.71
C VAL A 129 -2.20 16.85 22.87
N PRO A 130 -1.73 16.45 24.06
CA PRO A 130 -1.42 17.38 25.16
C PRO A 130 -0.14 18.19 24.80
N PRO A 131 0.10 19.34 25.49
CA PRO A 131 0.81 20.50 24.94
C PRO A 131 2.28 20.27 24.57
#